data_AF-A0A9D7NWU4-F1
#
_entry.id   AF-A0A9D7NWU4-F1
#
_cell.length_a   1.000
_cell.length_b   1.000
_cell.length_c   1.000
_cell.angle_alpha   90.00
_cell.angle_beta   90.00
_cell.angle_gamma   90.00
#
_symmetry.space_group_name_H-M   'P 1'
#
loop_
_entity.id
_entity.type
_entity.pdbx_description
1 polymer ?
#
loop_
_entity_poly.entity_id
_entity_poly.type
_entity_poly.pdbx_seq_one_letter_code
_entity_poly.pdbx_strand_id
1 'polypeptide(L)'
;MAHIGNDAYVDWVMVELRSSDDPTMVVSTLVALVQRDGDVVGTDGTSPVFFPQAPSTYHIVIRHRNHPGVMTRTPVLMTTSNTTLDFTLPGSSTYGTDACALLRHTSQTRAMGR
;
A
#
# COMPACT_ATOMS: atom_id res chain seq x y z
N MET A 1 -2.36 -20.60 -16.61
CA MET A 1 -0.97 -20.22 -16.87
C MET A 1 -0.37 -19.82 -15.53
N ALA A 2 0.75 -20.40 -15.10
CA ALA A 2 1.36 -20.02 -13.81
C ALA A 2 2.16 -18.73 -14.00
N HIS A 3 1.89 -17.70 -13.18
CA HIS A 3 2.77 -16.54 -13.09
C HIS A 3 4.09 -16.98 -12.43
N ILE A 4 5.20 -16.72 -13.12
CA ILE A 4 6.56 -17.11 -12.70
C ILE A 4 7.45 -15.87 -12.64
N GLY A 5 8.54 -15.91 -11.87
CA GLY A 5 9.45 -14.77 -11.76
C GLY A 5 8.88 -13.63 -10.91
N ASN A 6 9.04 -12.38 -11.37
CA ASN A 6 8.62 -11.18 -10.66
C ASN A 6 7.11 -11.05 -10.53
N ASP A 7 6.34 -11.49 -11.52
CA ASP A 7 4.88 -11.38 -11.48
C ASP A 7 4.22 -12.51 -10.69
N ALA A 8 5.02 -13.41 -10.08
CA ALA A 8 4.50 -14.50 -9.27
C ALA A 8 3.75 -13.94 -8.05
N TYR A 9 2.54 -14.42 -7.81
CA TYR A 9 1.75 -14.02 -6.64
C TYR A 9 2.39 -14.56 -5.36
N VAL A 10 2.66 -13.69 -4.41
CA VAL A 10 3.32 -14.04 -3.14
C VAL A 10 2.41 -13.88 -1.93
N ASP A 11 1.41 -13.00 -2.01
CA ASP A 11 0.40 -12.86 -0.96
C ASP A 11 -0.88 -12.14 -1.45
N TRP A 12 -1.80 -11.89 -0.54
CA TRP A 12 -2.99 -11.07 -0.76
C TRP A 12 -3.11 -9.95 0.26
N VAL A 13 -3.73 -8.86 -0.14
CA VAL A 13 -4.03 -7.71 0.72
C VAL A 13 -5.50 -7.31 0.60
N MET A 14 -6.01 -6.73 1.67
CA MET A 14 -7.30 -6.06 1.68
C MET A 14 -7.05 -4.57 1.44
N VAL A 15 -7.68 -4.02 0.40
CA VAL A 15 -7.59 -2.61 0.05
C VAL A 15 -8.90 -1.92 0.42
N GLU A 16 -8.83 -0.91 1.26
CA GLU A 16 -10.00 -0.14 1.70
C GLU A 16 -9.94 1.28 1.13
N LEU A 17 -11.09 1.78 0.67
CA LEU A 17 -11.35 3.20 0.55
C LEU A 17 -12.05 3.67 1.82
N ARG A 18 -11.54 4.75 2.41
CA ARG A 18 -12.17 5.42 3.55
C ARG A 18 -12.53 6.85 3.22
N SER A 19 -13.55 7.36 3.91
CA SER A 19 -14.05 8.72 3.71
C SER A 19 -12.93 9.75 3.88
N SER A 20 -12.92 10.79 3.04
CA SER A 20 -12.01 11.93 3.19
C SER A 20 -12.29 12.75 4.45
N ASP A 21 -13.53 12.74 4.93
CA ASP A 21 -13.97 13.56 6.07
C ASP A 21 -13.81 12.81 7.40
N ASP A 22 -13.96 11.48 7.36
CA ASP A 22 -13.78 10.59 8.51
C ASP A 22 -12.94 9.36 8.10
N PRO A 23 -11.63 9.32 8.42
CA PRO A 23 -10.74 8.23 8.05
C PRO A 23 -11.00 6.92 8.83
N THR A 24 -11.98 6.89 9.74
CA THR A 24 -12.45 5.67 10.40
C THR A 24 -13.60 4.99 9.63
N MET A 25 -14.28 5.73 8.75
CA MET A 25 -15.41 5.23 7.98
C MET A 25 -14.95 4.55 6.69
N VAL A 26 -15.18 3.24 6.59
CA VAL A 26 -14.91 2.45 5.38
C VAL A 26 -16.03 2.63 4.37
N VAL A 27 -15.68 3.11 3.18
CA VAL A 27 -16.59 3.30 2.03
C VAL A 27 -16.66 2.03 1.19
N SER A 28 -15.51 1.40 0.95
CA SER A 28 -15.41 0.22 0.10
C SER A 28 -14.25 -0.66 0.53
N THR A 29 -14.38 -1.95 0.30
CA THR A 29 -13.29 -2.90 0.52
C THR A 29 -13.25 -3.94 -0.58
N LEU A 30 -12.04 -4.28 -1.02
CA LEU A 30 -11.79 -5.38 -1.94
C LEU A 30 -10.53 -6.13 -1.54
N VAL A 31 -10.29 -7.26 -2.20
CA VAL A 31 -9.06 -8.03 -2.12
C VAL A 31 -8.23 -7.79 -3.38
N ALA A 32 -6.93 -7.68 -3.20
CA ALA A 32 -5.95 -7.56 -4.27
C ALA A 32 -4.80 -8.56 -4.03
N LEU A 33 -4.06 -8.89 -5.09
CA LEU A 33 -2.91 -9.78 -5.05
C LEU A 33 -1.63 -8.97 -4.99
N VAL A 34 -0.64 -9.46 -4.25
CA VAL A 34 0.71 -8.91 -4.20
C VAL A 34 1.63 -9.77 -5.06
N GLN A 35 2.30 -9.14 -6.02
CA GLN A 35 3.31 -9.75 -6.87
C GLN A 35 4.70 -9.69 -6.20
N ARG A 36 5.65 -10.51 -6.66
CA ARG A 36 6.96 -10.68 -6.01
C ARG A 36 7.82 -9.42 -6.06
N ASP A 37 7.63 -8.59 -7.07
CA ASP A 37 8.28 -7.28 -7.20
C ASP A 37 7.65 -6.18 -6.33
N GLY A 38 6.53 -6.46 -5.66
CA GLY A 38 5.87 -5.55 -4.74
C GLY A 38 4.63 -4.87 -5.33
N ASP A 39 4.30 -5.11 -6.60
CA ASP A 39 3.11 -4.56 -7.22
C ASP A 39 1.83 -5.17 -6.63
N VAL A 40 0.80 -4.34 -6.52
CA VAL A 40 -0.53 -4.76 -6.05
C VAL A 40 -1.50 -4.69 -7.22
N VAL A 41 -2.05 -5.84 -7.59
CA VAL A 41 -2.92 -6.03 -8.76
C VAL A 41 -4.28 -6.56 -8.36
N GLY A 42 -5.26 -6.43 -9.25
CA GLY A 42 -6.57 -7.03 -9.11
C GLY A 42 -6.51 -8.56 -9.01
N THR A 43 -7.64 -9.17 -8.67
CA THR A 43 -7.73 -10.63 -8.50
C THR A 43 -7.59 -11.43 -9.79
N ASP A 44 -7.62 -10.75 -10.95
CA ASP A 44 -7.26 -11.33 -12.24
C ASP A 44 -5.73 -11.47 -12.43
N GLY A 45 -4.94 -10.86 -11.53
CA GLY A 45 -3.50 -11.00 -11.45
C GLY A 45 -2.72 -10.11 -12.41
N THR A 46 -3.38 -9.25 -13.18
CA THR A 46 -2.74 -8.38 -14.17
C THR A 46 -3.34 -6.98 -14.22
N SER A 47 -4.63 -6.81 -13.94
CA SER A 47 -5.25 -5.50 -13.99
C SER A 47 -4.88 -4.67 -12.75
N PRO A 48 -4.86 -3.33 -12.86
CA PRO A 48 -4.84 -2.47 -11.69
C PRO A 48 -6.02 -2.77 -10.77
N VAL A 49 -5.84 -2.48 -9.47
CA VAL A 49 -6.93 -2.55 -8.51
C VAL A 49 -8.03 -1.55 -8.90
N PHE A 50 -9.25 -2.05 -9.11
CA PHE A 50 -10.38 -1.26 -9.56
C PHE A 50 -11.45 -1.11 -8.47
N PHE A 51 -11.87 0.13 -8.23
CA PHE A 51 -13.01 0.46 -7.38
C PHE A 51 -14.14 1.04 -8.22
N PRO A 52 -15.38 0.52 -8.13
CA PRO A 52 -16.53 1.04 -8.87
C PRO A 52 -17.12 2.33 -8.26
N GLN A 53 -16.36 3.04 -7.42
CA GLN A 53 -16.84 4.23 -6.71
C GLN A 53 -16.68 5.50 -7.53
N ALA A 54 -17.55 6.47 -7.27
CA ALA A 54 -17.50 7.76 -7.96
C ALA A 54 -16.14 8.45 -7.71
N PRO A 55 -15.59 9.14 -8.73
CA PRO A 55 -14.41 9.97 -8.57
C PRO A 55 -14.55 10.95 -7.41
N SER A 56 -13.66 10.84 -6.44
CA SER A 56 -13.62 11.67 -5.24
C SER A 56 -12.27 11.47 -4.54
N THR A 57 -12.04 12.20 -3.46
CA THR A 57 -10.90 11.97 -2.59
C THR A 57 -11.20 10.90 -1.55
N TYR A 58 -10.31 9.94 -1.36
CA TYR A 58 -10.44 8.89 -0.35
C TYR A 58 -9.11 8.68 0.37
N HIS A 59 -9.16 8.30 1.64
CA HIS A 59 -8.00 7.66 2.25
C HIS A 59 -7.90 6.22 1.75
N ILE A 60 -6.69 5.81 1.37
CA ILE A 60 -6.44 4.48 0.84
C ILE A 60 -5.68 3.69 1.89
N VAL A 61 -6.23 2.53 2.25
CA VAL A 61 -5.65 1.62 3.23
C VAL A 61 -5.27 0.32 2.54
N ILE A 62 -4.07 -0.17 2.84
CA ILE A 62 -3.64 -1.53 2.49
C ILE A 62 -3.44 -2.29 3.79
N ARG A 63 -4.14 -3.40 3.95
CA ARG A 63 -4.02 -4.29 5.10
C ARG A 63 -3.58 -5.67 4.67
N HIS A 64 -2.50 -6.13 5.27
CA HIS A 64 -2.08 -7.50 5.18
C HIS A 64 -2.58 -8.29 6.40
N ARG A 65 -2.73 -9.61 6.31
CA ARG A 65 -3.23 -10.44 7.41
C ARG A 65 -2.35 -10.44 8.68
N ASN A 66 -1.04 -10.23 8.50
CA ASN A 66 -0.03 -10.36 9.55
C ASN A 66 0.87 -9.12 9.71
N HIS A 67 0.70 -8.09 8.88
CA HIS A 67 1.51 -6.87 8.93
C HIS A 67 0.61 -5.68 9.30
N PRO A 68 1.12 -4.69 10.05
CA PRO A 68 0.44 -3.41 10.24
C PRO A 68 -0.07 -2.86 8.92
N GLY A 69 -1.35 -2.48 8.90
CA GLY A 69 -1.92 -1.80 7.75
C GLY A 69 -1.26 -0.44 7.54
N VAL A 70 -1.19 0.00 6.29
CA VAL A 70 -0.74 1.33 5.92
C VAL A 70 -1.92 2.12 5.37
N MET A 71 -2.03 3.39 5.75
CA MET A 71 -3.05 4.30 5.21
C MET A 71 -2.38 5.58 4.75
N THR A 72 -2.89 6.20 3.69
CA THR A 72 -2.42 7.52 3.25
C THR A 72 -2.73 8.59 4.31
N ARG A 73 -1.76 9.48 4.59
CA ARG A 73 -1.94 10.57 5.57
C ARG A 73 -2.98 11.59 5.12
N THR A 74 -3.00 11.89 3.82
CA THR A 74 -3.98 12.77 3.19
C THR A 74 -4.86 11.96 2.24
N PRO A 75 -6.13 12.37 2.04
CA PRO A 75 -6.96 11.80 1.00
C PRO A 75 -6.30 11.91 -0.37
N VAL A 76 -6.41 10.86 -1.17
CA VAL A 76 -5.92 10.80 -2.55
C VAL A 76 -7.11 10.98 -3.48
N LEU A 77 -6.97 11.86 -4.47
CA LEU A 77 -7.96 12.02 -5.51
C LEU A 77 -7.97 10.78 -6.41
N MET A 78 -9.10 10.05 -6.41
CA MET A 78 -9.34 8.96 -7.34
C MET A 78 -10.18 9.47 -8.50
N THR A 79 -9.73 9.16 -9.71
CA THR A 79 -10.39 9.54 -10.96
C THR A 79 -10.69 8.32 -11.81
N THR A 80 -11.24 8.52 -13.00
CA THR A 80 -11.39 7.45 -14.00
C THR A 80 -10.05 7.02 -14.63
N SER A 81 -8.96 7.74 -14.34
CA SER A 81 -7.61 7.40 -14.78
C SER A 81 -6.82 6.74 -13.64
N ASN A 82 -5.86 5.89 -14.01
CA ASN A 82 -5.00 5.21 -13.04
C ASN A 82 -4.29 6.23 -12.13
N THR A 83 -4.38 5.96 -10.83
CA THR A 83 -3.65 6.71 -9.80
C THR A 83 -2.60 5.79 -9.21
N THR A 84 -1.32 6.16 -9.34
CA THR A 84 -0.20 5.38 -8.79
C THR A 84 0.08 5.82 -7.37
N LEU A 85 0.20 4.85 -6.47
CA LEU A 85 0.63 5.06 -5.09
C LEU A 85 1.78 4.12 -4.79
N ASP A 86 2.83 4.68 -4.22
CA ASP A 86 4.03 3.95 -3.86
C ASP A 86 4.27 4.14 -2.36
N PHE A 87 4.14 3.07 -1.58
CA PHE A 87 4.39 3.08 -0.14
C PHE A 87 5.84 2.72 0.23
N THR A 88 6.71 2.49 -0.76
CA THR A 88 8.14 2.20 -0.57
C THR A 88 8.98 3.47 -0.49
N LEU A 89 8.45 4.60 -1.01
CA LEU A 89 9.17 5.87 -0.98
C LEU A 89 9.16 6.47 0.44
N PRO A 90 10.29 7.02 0.91
CA PRO A 90 10.35 7.66 2.22
C PRO A 90 9.50 8.94 2.31
N GLY A 91 9.05 9.50 1.17
CA GLY A 91 8.16 10.65 1.09
C GLY A 91 6.67 10.31 1.18
N SER A 92 6.30 9.03 1.14
CA SER A 92 4.92 8.57 1.23
C SER A 92 4.39 8.87 2.63
N SER A 93 3.67 9.97 2.77
CA SER A 93 3.09 10.33 4.07
C SER A 93 2.01 9.31 4.43
N THR A 94 2.30 8.50 5.44
CA THR A 94 1.36 7.51 5.99
C THR A 94 0.68 8.06 7.24
N TYR A 95 -0.52 7.57 7.51
CA TYR A 95 -1.27 7.96 8.70
C TYR A 95 -0.65 7.31 9.94
N GLY A 96 -0.51 8.09 11.02
CA GLY A 96 0.19 7.67 12.23
C GLY A 96 1.72 7.68 12.08
N THR A 97 2.43 7.16 13.09
CA THR A 97 3.90 7.12 13.14
C THR A 97 4.48 5.70 12.98
N ASP A 98 3.64 4.67 13.03
CA ASP A 98 4.08 3.27 13.14
C ASP A 98 4.06 2.51 11.80
N ALA A 99 3.61 3.15 10.72
CA ALA A 99 3.42 2.51 9.41
C ALA A 99 4.69 2.44 8.55
N CYS A 100 5.74 3.21 8.89
CA CYS A 100 7.01 3.21 8.16
C CYS A 100 8.19 3.07 9.14
N ALA A 101 8.88 1.93 9.12
CA ALA A 101 10.18 1.80 9.76
C ALA A 101 11.27 2.24 8.78
N LEU A 102 11.97 3.34 9.07
CA LEU A 102 13.20 3.66 8.36
C LEU A 102 14.23 2.59 8.69
N LEU A 103 14.57 1.73 7.72
CA LEU A 103 15.68 0.80 7.87
C LEU A 103 16.99 1.61 7.82
N ARG A 104 17.43 2.12 8.97
CA ARG A 104 18.76 2.71 9.09
C ARG A 104 19.75 1.55 8.97
N HIS A 105 20.49 1.49 7.87
CA HIS A 105 21.69 0.66 7.80
C HIS A 105 22.70 1.23 8.80
N THR A 106 22.77 0.67 10.01
CA THR A 106 23.82 0.99 10.97
C THR A 106 25.12 0.40 10.47
N SER A 107 25.89 1.20 9.73
CA SER A 107 27.34 0.96 9.64
C SER A 107 27.90 1.17 11.04
N GLN A 108 28.06 0.07 11.78
CA GLN A 108 28.61 0.04 13.12
C GLN A 108 30.11 0.36 13.03
N THR A 109 30.48 1.64 12.97
CA THR A 109 31.88 2.05 13.15
C THR A 109 32.21 1.94 14.63
N ARG A 110 32.63 0.76 15.07
CA ARG A 110 33.18 0.53 16.40
C ARG A 110 34.60 1.10 16.41
N ALA A 111 34.75 2.37 16.76
CA ALA A 111 36.04 2.91 17.19
C ALA A 111 36.32 2.39 18.61
N MET A 112 37.18 1.38 18.73
CA MET A 112 37.83 1.07 20.01
C MET A 112 38.95 2.09 20.21
N GLY A 113 38.81 2.94 21.22
CA GLY A 113 39.89 3.75 21.75
C GLY A 113 40.48 3.11 23.01
N ARG A 114 41.79 2.85 22.98
CA ARG A 114 42.70 3.16 24.07
C ARG A 114 44.03 3.57 23.45
#